data_AF-A0A6L9TBI9-F1
#
_entry.id   AF-A0A6L9TBI9-F1
#
_cell.length_a   1.000
_cell.length_b   1.000
_cell.length_c   1.000
_cell.angle_alpha   90.00
_cell.angle_beta   90.00
_cell.angle_gamma   90.00
#
_symmetry.space_group_name_H-M   'P 1'
#
loop_
_entity.id
_entity.type
_entity.pdbx_description
1 polymer ?
#
loop_
_entity_poly.entity_id
_entity_poly.type
_entity_poly.pdbx_seq_one_letter_code
_entity_poly.pdbx_strand_id
1 'polypeptide(L)'
;MLAAGAVNTAAIGDGQVTAAKLAKGVIPTVPAAPTADTLSGATATGKAVLKAADAAAARTAIGAGTPYVLPAAGTALGGVKRAAYVADPAGDAPTKAEFIALRDALVTAGIMAPKA
;
A
#
# COMPACT_ATOMS: atom_id res chain seq x y z
N MET A 1 23.67 -48.03 -45.27
CA MET A 1 22.40 -48.18 -44.54
C MET A 1 22.70 -48.65 -43.13
N LEU A 2 21.89 -48.30 -42.13
CA LEU A 2 22.10 -48.76 -40.76
C LEU A 2 21.80 -50.28 -40.65
N ALA A 3 22.52 -50.99 -39.78
CA ALA A 3 22.26 -52.40 -39.52
C ALA A 3 20.91 -52.59 -38.80
N ALA A 4 20.27 -53.75 -38.98
CA ALA A 4 19.05 -54.10 -38.25
C ALA A 4 19.31 -54.03 -36.74
N GLY A 5 18.42 -53.35 -36.00
CA GLY A 5 18.55 -53.16 -34.54
C GLY A 5 19.55 -52.10 -34.09
N ALA A 6 20.21 -51.38 -35.00
CA ALA A 6 21.17 -50.32 -34.65
C ALA A 6 20.51 -49.13 -33.91
N VAL A 7 19.21 -48.89 -34.13
CA VAL A 7 18.39 -47.98 -33.31
C VAL A 7 17.43 -48.84 -32.49
N ASN A 8 17.70 -48.96 -31.20
CA ASN A 8 16.87 -49.68 -30.24
C ASN A 8 16.51 -48.76 -29.06
N THR A 9 15.64 -49.21 -28.16
CA THR A 9 15.18 -48.42 -27.00
C THR A 9 16.30 -47.98 -26.07
N ALA A 10 17.39 -48.75 -25.95
CA ALA A 10 18.57 -48.35 -25.18
C ALA A 10 19.36 -47.21 -25.84
N ALA A 11 19.35 -47.14 -27.18
CA ALA A 11 19.96 -46.05 -27.93
C ALA A 11 19.16 -44.73 -27.84
N ILE A 12 17.86 -44.80 -27.51
CA ILE A 12 16.94 -43.65 -27.39
C ILE A 12 16.34 -43.49 -25.99
N GLY A 13 16.95 -44.08 -24.96
CA GLY A 13 16.47 -43.96 -23.57
C GLY A 13 16.66 -42.56 -22.97
N ASP A 14 16.12 -42.35 -21.77
CA ASP A 14 16.24 -41.09 -21.05
C ASP A 14 17.71 -40.68 -20.86
N GLY A 15 18.02 -39.42 -21.16
CA GLY A 15 19.38 -38.88 -21.08
C GLY A 15 20.34 -39.36 -22.18
N GLN A 16 19.99 -40.36 -23.00
CA GLN A 16 20.85 -40.82 -24.10
C GLN A 16 20.84 -39.85 -25.27
N VAL A 17 19.70 -39.22 -25.57
CA VAL A 17 19.57 -38.20 -26.61
C VAL A 17 19.58 -36.83 -25.92
N THR A 18 20.76 -36.22 -25.81
CA THR A 18 20.94 -34.91 -25.17
C THR A 18 20.94 -33.79 -26.19
N ALA A 19 20.75 -32.54 -25.74
CA ALA A 19 20.83 -31.36 -26.61
C ALA A 19 22.11 -31.27 -27.45
N ALA A 20 23.23 -31.83 -26.96
CA ALA A 20 24.49 -31.87 -27.69
C ALA A 20 24.48 -32.86 -28.88
N LYS A 21 23.61 -33.87 -28.86
CA LYS A 21 23.48 -34.89 -29.93
C LYS A 21 22.49 -34.48 -31.03
N LEU A 22 21.63 -33.48 -30.78
CA LEU A 22 20.71 -32.96 -31.80
C LEU A 22 21.32 -31.72 -32.47
N ALA A 23 20.97 -31.53 -33.74
CA ALA A 23 21.33 -30.31 -34.44
C ALA A 23 20.65 -29.08 -33.81
N LYS A 24 21.29 -27.91 -33.93
CA LYS A 24 20.74 -26.63 -33.44
C LYS A 24 19.39 -26.35 -34.08
N GLY A 25 18.39 -25.99 -33.26
CA GLY A 25 17.03 -25.67 -33.71
C GLY A 25 16.05 -26.85 -33.73
N VAL A 26 16.51 -28.10 -33.53
CA VAL A 26 15.63 -29.27 -33.40
C VAL A 26 14.93 -29.31 -32.05
N ILE A 27 15.59 -28.80 -31.00
CA ILE A 27 14.99 -28.62 -29.68
C ILE A 27 14.37 -27.21 -29.63
N PRO A 28 13.06 -27.07 -29.38
CA PRO A 28 12.44 -25.77 -29.16
C PRO A 28 13.06 -25.07 -27.93
N THR A 29 13.29 -23.76 -28.03
CA THR A 29 13.69 -22.96 -26.88
C THR A 29 12.55 -22.94 -25.86
N VAL A 30 12.82 -23.36 -24.62
CA VAL A 30 11.87 -23.18 -23.52
C VAL A 30 11.81 -21.69 -23.18
N PRO A 31 10.62 -21.07 -23.21
CA PRO A 31 10.49 -19.66 -22.81
C PRO A 31 10.92 -19.46 -21.37
N ALA A 32 11.50 -18.29 -21.07
CA ALA A 32 11.78 -17.90 -19.70
C ALA A 32 10.48 -17.88 -18.87
N ALA A 33 10.59 -18.17 -17.57
CA ALA A 33 9.46 -18.05 -16.67
C ALA A 33 8.91 -16.61 -16.69
N PRO A 34 7.57 -16.44 -16.66
CA PRO A 34 6.98 -15.12 -16.68
C PRO A 34 7.37 -14.32 -15.44
N THR A 35 7.59 -13.03 -15.63
CA THR A 35 7.75 -12.05 -14.55
C THR A 35 6.59 -11.06 -14.59
N ALA A 36 6.44 -10.24 -13.55
CA ALA A 36 5.46 -9.16 -13.55
C ALA A 36 5.60 -8.24 -14.79
N ASP A 37 6.81 -8.07 -15.32
CA ASP A 37 7.06 -7.23 -16.50
C ASP A 37 6.55 -7.86 -17.80
N THR A 38 6.45 -9.19 -17.87
CA THR A 38 6.01 -9.92 -19.07
C THR A 38 4.48 -10.05 -19.18
N LEU A 39 3.71 -9.55 -18.21
CA LEU A 39 2.25 -9.57 -18.28
C LEU A 39 1.73 -8.49 -19.24
N SER A 40 1.60 -8.85 -20.52
CA SER A 40 1.17 -7.92 -21.59
C SER A 40 -0.21 -7.29 -21.36
N GLY A 41 -1.12 -7.97 -20.64
CA GLY A 41 -2.45 -7.44 -20.33
C GLY A 41 -2.49 -6.51 -19.11
N ALA A 42 -1.39 -6.38 -18.38
CA ALA A 42 -1.33 -5.55 -17.17
C ALA A 42 -0.90 -4.12 -17.49
N THR A 43 -1.57 -3.17 -16.85
CA THR A 43 -1.18 -1.75 -16.88
C THR A 43 0.15 -1.53 -16.17
N ALA A 44 0.77 -0.37 -16.38
CA ALA A 44 1.96 0.03 -15.63
C ALA A 44 1.71 -0.01 -14.11
N THR A 45 0.55 0.49 -13.66
CA THR A 45 0.13 0.42 -12.25
C THR A 45 -0.02 -1.01 -11.75
N GLY A 46 -0.69 -1.89 -12.51
CA GLY A 46 -0.86 -3.29 -12.11
C GLY A 46 0.49 -4.01 -11.94
N LYS A 47 1.44 -3.76 -12.85
CA LYS A 47 2.80 -4.29 -12.75
C LYS A 47 3.57 -3.71 -11.57
N ALA A 48 3.40 -2.41 -11.29
CA ALA A 48 4.04 -1.76 -10.14
C ALA A 48 3.52 -2.33 -8.81
N VAL A 49 2.21 -2.56 -8.70
CA VAL A 49 1.60 -3.17 -7.51
C VAL A 49 2.08 -4.62 -7.31
N LEU A 50 2.14 -5.43 -8.38
CA LEU A 50 2.63 -6.81 -8.29
C LEU A 50 4.11 -6.90 -7.87
N LYS A 51 4.90 -5.86 -8.18
CA LYS A 51 6.32 -5.75 -7.79
C LYS A 51 6.54 -5.04 -6.45
N ALA A 52 5.49 -4.53 -5.80
CA ALA A 52 5.64 -3.79 -4.55
C ALA A 52 6.18 -4.70 -3.45
N ALA A 53 7.29 -4.29 -2.83
CA ALA A 53 7.90 -5.04 -1.72
C ALA A 53 7.12 -4.93 -0.40
N ASP A 54 6.32 -3.88 -0.26
CA ASP A 54 5.53 -3.59 0.93
C ASP A 54 4.27 -2.76 0.61
N ALA A 55 3.48 -2.51 1.65
CA ALA A 55 2.25 -1.73 1.53
C ALA A 55 2.48 -0.25 1.16
N ALA A 56 3.63 0.34 1.49
CA ALA A 56 3.95 1.73 1.14
C ALA A 56 4.26 1.86 -0.35
N ALA A 57 5.02 0.92 -0.91
CA ALA A 57 5.28 0.83 -2.34
C ALA A 57 3.98 0.59 -3.13
N ALA A 58 3.10 -0.29 -2.64
CA ALA A 58 1.79 -0.52 -3.26
C ALA A 58 0.90 0.73 -3.24
N ARG A 59 0.84 1.44 -2.10
CA ARG A 59 0.11 2.71 -1.98
C ARG A 59 0.67 3.78 -2.93
N THR A 60 1.99 3.90 -3.03
CA THR A 60 2.66 4.82 -3.95
C THR A 60 2.29 4.51 -5.40
N ALA A 61 2.28 3.24 -5.79
CA ALA A 61 1.94 2.81 -7.15
C ALA A 61 0.53 3.21 -7.60
N ILE A 62 -0.42 3.31 -6.66
CA ILE A 62 -1.81 3.70 -6.92
C ILE A 62 -2.14 5.14 -6.50
N GLY A 63 -1.17 5.90 -5.97
CA GLY A 63 -1.38 7.25 -5.45
C GLY A 63 -2.24 7.33 -4.17
N ALA A 64 -2.29 6.26 -3.38
CA ALA A 64 -3.05 6.24 -2.12
C ALA A 64 -2.24 6.81 -0.94
N GLY A 65 -2.90 7.56 -0.07
CA GLY A 65 -2.35 7.98 1.22
C GLY A 65 -2.42 6.89 2.31
N THR A 66 -1.76 7.11 3.44
CA THR A 66 -1.95 6.28 4.64
C THR A 66 -3.29 6.56 5.31
N PRO A 67 -3.88 5.59 6.06
CA PRO A 67 -5.01 5.88 6.93
C PRO A 67 -4.71 7.07 7.85
N TYR A 68 -5.58 8.05 7.83
CA TYR A 68 -5.42 9.28 8.62
C TYR A 68 -6.32 9.24 9.85
N VAL A 69 -5.74 9.52 11.01
CA VAL A 69 -6.47 9.76 12.26
C VAL A 69 -6.28 11.22 12.61
N LEU A 70 -7.38 11.97 12.73
CA LEU A 70 -7.34 13.38 13.10
C LEU A 70 -6.78 13.52 14.53
N PRO A 71 -5.59 14.14 14.72
CA PRO A 71 -5.08 14.38 16.06
C PRO A 71 -5.87 15.49 16.76
N ALA A 72 -5.85 15.50 18.09
CA ALA A 72 -6.33 16.66 18.84
C ALA A 72 -5.43 17.87 18.58
N ALA A 73 -6.01 19.08 18.59
CA ALA A 73 -5.24 20.31 18.47
C ALA A 73 -4.21 20.47 19.59
N GLY A 74 -3.03 21.01 19.24
CA GLY A 74 -1.94 21.26 20.18
C GLY A 74 -0.95 22.27 19.60
N THR A 75 0.35 21.98 19.69
CA THR A 75 1.38 22.77 18.99
C THR A 75 1.30 22.61 17.47
N ALA A 76 0.74 21.48 16.99
CA ALA A 76 0.39 21.24 15.60
C ALA A 76 -1.12 21.41 15.38
N LEU A 77 -1.51 21.63 14.11
CA LEU A 77 -2.91 21.64 13.70
C LEU A 77 -3.59 20.31 14.03
N GLY A 78 -4.80 20.39 14.56
CA GLY A 78 -5.61 19.23 14.90
C GLY A 78 -7.09 19.60 15.09
N GLY A 79 -7.90 18.60 15.33
CA GLY A 79 -9.34 18.75 15.57
C GLY A 79 -9.65 19.24 16.98
N VAL A 80 -10.74 20.01 17.09
CA VAL A 80 -11.39 20.36 18.36
C VAL A 80 -12.82 19.85 18.35
N LYS A 81 -13.42 19.67 19.54
CA LYS A 81 -14.85 19.42 19.63
C LYS A 81 -15.62 20.74 19.58
N ARG A 82 -16.90 20.67 19.23
CA ARG A 82 -17.79 21.83 19.39
C ARG A 82 -17.92 22.17 20.88
N ALA A 83 -17.80 23.44 21.23
CA ALA A 83 -18.03 23.91 22.59
C ALA A 83 -19.49 23.80 22.99
N ALA A 84 -19.73 23.56 24.28
CA ALA A 84 -21.07 23.64 24.86
C ALA A 84 -21.61 25.08 24.72
N TYR A 85 -22.94 25.21 24.64
CA TYR A 85 -23.58 26.51 24.69
C TYR A 85 -23.34 27.17 26.05
N VAL A 86 -23.05 28.48 26.02
CA VAL A 86 -22.91 29.33 27.20
C VAL A 86 -23.96 30.42 27.04
N ALA A 87 -24.79 30.60 28.06
CA ALA A 87 -25.88 31.57 28.04
C ALA A 87 -25.36 33.01 27.94
N ASP A 88 -26.19 33.89 27.38
CA ASP A 88 -25.87 35.31 27.30
C ASP A 88 -25.79 35.94 28.71
N PRO A 89 -24.94 36.97 28.92
CA PRO A 89 -24.85 37.65 30.20
C PRO A 89 -26.20 38.24 30.63
N ALA A 90 -26.51 38.12 31.92
CA ALA A 90 -27.79 38.60 32.45
C ALA A 90 -27.88 40.13 32.59
N GLY A 91 -26.73 40.84 32.55
CA GLY A 91 -26.65 42.29 32.69
C GLY A 91 -25.71 42.93 31.67
N ASP A 92 -25.59 44.26 31.73
CA ASP A 92 -24.86 45.07 30.73
C ASP A 92 -23.36 44.75 30.65
N ALA A 93 -22.78 44.21 31.74
CA ALA A 93 -21.38 43.81 31.81
C ALA A 93 -21.27 42.33 32.22
N PRO A 94 -20.48 41.52 31.49
CA PRO A 94 -20.20 40.14 31.89
C PRO A 94 -19.56 40.07 33.27
N THR A 95 -20.10 39.22 34.13
CA THR A 95 -19.56 38.92 35.44
C THR A 95 -18.35 37.99 35.33
N LYS A 96 -17.56 37.93 36.41
CA LYS A 96 -16.45 36.98 36.53
C LYS A 96 -16.91 35.52 36.37
N ALA A 97 -18.10 35.19 36.87
CA ALA A 97 -18.66 33.84 36.79
C ALA A 97 -19.01 33.45 35.35
N GLU A 98 -19.63 34.35 34.59
CA GLU A 98 -19.98 34.13 33.18
C GLU A 98 -18.73 33.98 32.31
N PHE A 99 -17.68 34.79 32.55
CA PHE A 99 -16.41 34.63 31.86
C PHE A 99 -15.74 33.29 32.17
N ILE A 100 -15.76 32.85 33.44
CA ILE A 100 -15.25 31.55 33.85
C ILE A 100 -16.03 30.42 33.15
N ALA A 101 -17.36 30.53 33.06
CA ALA A 101 -18.20 29.54 32.37
C ALA A 101 -17.83 29.42 30.88
N LEU A 102 -17.60 30.56 30.20
CA LEU A 102 -17.11 30.55 28.82
C LEU A 102 -15.75 29.85 28.71
N ARG A 103 -14.78 30.24 29.53
CA ARG A 103 -13.45 29.64 29.53
C ARG A 103 -13.53 28.13 29.75
N ASP A 104 -14.30 27.70 30.74
CA ASP A 104 -14.40 26.29 31.11
C ASP A 104 -15.09 25.47 29.99
N ALA A 105 -16.08 26.05 29.29
CA ALA A 105 -16.68 25.45 28.09
C ALA A 105 -15.65 25.28 26.95
N LEU A 106 -14.79 26.28 26.72
CA LEU A 106 -13.74 26.24 25.70
C LEU A 106 -12.62 25.25 26.06
N VAL A 107 -12.21 25.18 27.32
CA VAL A 107 -11.22 24.20 27.81
C VAL A 107 -11.77 22.78 27.69
N THR A 108 -13.04 22.57 28.09
CA THR A 108 -13.70 21.26 27.98
C THR A 108 -13.80 20.77 26.53
N ALA A 109 -14.00 21.69 25.57
CA ALA A 109 -14.03 21.39 24.15
C ALA A 109 -12.65 21.09 23.52
N GLY A 110 -11.57 21.34 24.26
CA GLY A 110 -10.20 21.23 23.76
C GLY A 110 -9.76 22.39 22.88
N ILE A 111 -10.45 23.54 22.95
CA ILE A 111 -10.11 24.75 22.17
C ILE A 111 -9.02 25.56 22.88
N MET A 112 -9.03 25.56 24.21
CA MET A 112 -8.04 26.23 25.05
C MET A 112 -7.34 25.23 25.96
N ALA A 113 -6.05 25.46 26.24
CA ALA A 113 -5.30 24.64 27.18
C ALA A 113 -5.88 24.74 28.60
N PRO A 114 -5.90 23.64 29.38
CA PRO A 114 -6.27 23.70 30.79
C PRO A 114 -5.22 24.47 31.58
N LYS A 115 -5.62 24.96 32.75
CA LYS A 115 -4.67 25.53 33.71
C LYS A 115 -3.64 24.46 34.09
N ALA A 116 -2.36 24.82 34.00
CA ALA A 116 -1.24 24.00 34.47
C ALA A 116 -1.24 23.87 36.00
#